data_AF-A0A7J6KUF1-F1
#
_entry.id   AF-A0A7J6KUF1-F1
#
_cell.length_a   1.000
_cell.length_b   1.000
_cell.length_c   1.000
_cell.angle_alpha   90.00
_cell.angle_beta   90.00
_cell.angle_gamma   90.00
#
_symmetry.space_group_name_H-M   'P 1'
#
loop_
_entity.id
_entity.type
_entity.pdbx_description
1 polymer ?
#
loop_
_entity_poly.entity_id
_entity_poly.type
_entity_poly.pdbx_seq_one_letter_code
_entity_poly.pdbx_strand_id
1 'polypeptide(L)'
;FIHLCLAWSLLLASYWLLAEIYDPGTSESIWALTNSIVYSIVSILVVWLLSEAEQRFRVAPVIVEGFVWAISLLLGYSWKLVFTEAQNAVMDTDRWGLRILTSVMNFGLMVPVYFRYILPKMDPPSPVQILSAVGYPKYRKVMESGEGLSELTKTGGGSGKIGTSSAGSKVAVVGSRLETSARGLLDIQYPISRGSVTDWDGMEHIWRHVFSEGLKCRSQEHPVLISEPPLNPMVHREKLAECLFEVFKVPAIHIASSPVLSLYASGRTTGVVLDIGDGVSQVMPVYDGYAVGHAATRGETAGRNVTEWLQLSLKRQCGINLLSTADREIVRTMKEDCCAVSLHPAVQGVWRGGTEWEFDKDPRRAGAKQALDHTYELPDGSIINIGLERYQAPEILFNPTMGASADQGVHLLLDEAIQKSDMDLRRTLLQNVVLAGGSTLFPGFGERLLGEMRKLVPKDARIKICAPPERKLSAWVGGSVVSSLSSFKRVWLTREEYKDGGLSALHRRTG
;
A
#
# COMPACT_ATOMS: atom_id res chain seq x y z
N PHE A 1 -6.09 -45.67 -1.30
CA PHE A 1 -6.67 -46.75 -0.45
C PHE A 1 -5.70 -47.91 -0.26
N ILE A 2 -5.25 -48.60 -1.33
CA ILE A 2 -4.29 -49.73 -1.23
C ILE A 2 -3.00 -49.39 -0.49
N HIS A 3 -2.39 -48.23 -0.76
CA HIS A 3 -1.20 -47.76 -0.03
C HIS A 3 -1.47 -47.45 1.45
N LEU A 4 -2.70 -47.01 1.78
CA LEU A 4 -3.11 -46.77 3.16
C LEU A 4 -3.26 -48.09 3.92
N CYS A 5 -3.84 -49.10 3.25
CA CYS A 5 -3.93 -50.46 3.80
C CYS A 5 -2.54 -51.05 4.02
N LEU A 6 -1.60 -50.92 3.07
CA LEU A 6 -0.22 -51.40 3.22
C LEU A 6 0.52 -50.72 4.38
N ALA A 7 0.37 -49.41 4.55
CA ALA A 7 0.95 -48.69 5.67
C ALA A 7 0.39 -49.18 7.02
N TRP A 8 -0.93 -49.42 7.08
CA TRP A 8 -1.59 -49.97 8.27
C TRP A 8 -1.16 -51.41 8.58
N SER A 9 -0.99 -52.24 7.54
CA SER A 9 -0.48 -53.62 7.67
C SER A 9 0.95 -53.65 8.21
N LEU A 10 1.82 -52.76 7.75
CA LEU A 10 3.21 -52.67 8.21
C LEU A 10 3.29 -52.17 9.67
N LEU A 11 2.39 -51.28 10.07
CA LEU A 11 2.21 -50.81 11.45
C LEU A 11 1.77 -51.93 12.40
N LEU A 12 0.79 -52.73 11.97
CA LEU A 12 0.32 -53.88 12.74
C LEU A 12 1.40 -54.96 12.83
N ALA A 13 2.12 -55.22 11.73
CA ALA A 13 3.20 -56.20 11.71
C ALA A 13 4.37 -55.78 12.60
N SER A 14 4.75 -54.49 12.63
CA SER A 14 5.81 -54.00 13.51
C SER A 14 5.40 -54.03 14.99
N TYR A 15 4.14 -53.70 15.30
CA TYR A 15 3.59 -53.84 16.65
C TYR A 15 3.59 -55.29 17.13
N TRP A 16 3.21 -56.23 16.26
CA TRP A 16 3.18 -57.66 16.58
C TRP A 16 4.59 -58.23 16.79
N LEU A 17 5.55 -57.86 15.93
CA LEU A 17 6.96 -58.28 16.08
C LEU A 17 7.59 -57.77 17.38
N LEU A 18 7.22 -56.55 17.81
CA LEU A 18 7.68 -55.96 19.07
C LEU A 18 7.06 -56.63 20.30
N ALA A 19 5.82 -57.13 20.18
CA ALA A 19 5.17 -57.89 21.24
C ALA A 19 5.80 -59.29 21.44
N GLU A 20 6.32 -59.89 20.38
CA GLU A 20 6.95 -61.23 20.41
C GLU A 20 8.40 -61.21 20.95
N ILE A 21 9.08 -60.06 20.87
CA ILE A 21 10.45 -59.86 21.38
C ILE A 21 10.45 -59.52 22.90
N TYR A 22 9.28 -59.45 23.54
CA TYR A 22 9.15 -59.08 24.94
C TYR A 22 9.53 -60.22 25.89
N ASP A 23 10.63 -60.04 26.63
CA ASP A 23 10.97 -60.82 27.82
C ASP A 23 10.51 -60.03 29.07
N PRO A 24 9.72 -60.59 30.02
CA PRO A 24 9.03 -59.83 31.07
C PRO A 24 9.92 -59.15 32.13
N GLY A 25 11.24 -59.15 31.96
CA GLY A 25 12.22 -58.66 32.93
C GLY A 25 12.86 -57.30 32.64
N THR A 26 12.50 -56.61 31.55
CA THR A 26 13.11 -55.31 31.18
C THR A 26 12.23 -54.12 31.54
N SER A 27 12.84 -53.05 32.06
CA SER A 27 12.16 -51.89 32.67
C SER A 27 11.18 -51.20 31.72
N GLU A 28 10.00 -50.84 32.23
CA GLU A 28 8.93 -50.14 31.49
C GLU A 28 9.42 -48.93 30.68
N SER A 29 10.48 -48.27 31.16
CA SER A 29 11.13 -47.14 30.50
C SER A 29 11.77 -47.47 29.14
N ILE A 30 12.34 -48.67 28.96
CA ILE A 30 12.94 -49.07 27.67
C ILE A 30 11.84 -49.37 26.66
N TRP A 31 10.73 -49.97 27.12
CA TRP A 31 9.55 -50.25 26.30
C TRP A 31 8.84 -48.97 25.82
N ALA A 32 8.71 -47.96 26.69
CA ALA A 32 8.17 -46.66 26.32
C ALA A 32 9.06 -45.95 25.27
N LEU A 33 10.38 -46.05 25.41
CA LEU A 33 11.33 -45.43 24.49
C LEU A 33 11.32 -46.09 23.10
N THR A 34 11.32 -47.43 23.02
CA THR A 34 11.26 -48.15 21.74
C THR A 34 9.94 -47.90 21.03
N ASN A 35 8.81 -47.90 21.74
CA ASN A 35 7.52 -47.54 21.14
C ASN A 35 7.51 -46.11 20.62
N SER A 36 8.03 -45.13 21.37
CA SER A 36 8.08 -43.72 20.93
C SER A 36 8.93 -43.53 19.66
N ILE A 37 10.06 -44.23 19.56
CA ILE A 37 10.92 -44.18 18.37
C ILE A 37 10.19 -44.78 17.16
N VAL A 38 9.52 -45.92 17.33
CA VAL A 38 8.78 -46.59 16.26
C VAL A 38 7.59 -45.73 15.78
N TYR A 39 6.82 -45.15 16.70
CA TYR A 39 5.74 -44.22 16.36
C TYR A 39 6.25 -42.98 15.62
N SER A 40 7.43 -42.47 15.99
CA SER A 40 8.05 -41.32 15.33
C SER A 40 8.49 -41.65 13.89
N ILE A 41 9.13 -42.80 13.70
CA ILE A 41 9.56 -43.26 12.35
C ILE A 41 8.35 -43.48 11.45
N VAL A 42 7.32 -44.16 11.96
CA VAL A 42 6.08 -44.41 11.21
C VAL A 42 5.38 -43.11 10.86
N SER A 43 5.30 -42.15 11.79
CA SER A 43 4.68 -40.85 11.53
C SER A 43 5.41 -40.06 10.44
N ILE A 44 6.75 -40.10 10.44
CA ILE A 44 7.58 -39.48 9.40
C ILE A 44 7.32 -40.15 8.04
N LEU A 45 7.24 -41.49 8.01
CA LEU A 45 6.97 -42.24 6.79
C LEU A 45 5.57 -41.97 6.22
N VAL A 46 4.57 -41.80 7.08
CA VAL A 46 3.19 -41.44 6.69
C VAL A 46 3.14 -40.01 6.15
N VAL A 47 3.81 -39.04 6.79
CA VAL A 47 3.90 -37.66 6.29
C VAL A 47 4.61 -37.61 4.93
N TRP A 48 5.69 -38.38 4.77
CA TRP A 48 6.39 -38.48 3.48
C TRP A 48 5.50 -39.09 2.38
N LEU A 49 4.78 -40.17 2.68
CA LEU A 49 3.83 -40.79 1.74
C LEU A 49 2.65 -39.87 1.38
N LEU A 50 2.15 -39.08 2.33
CA LEU A 50 1.08 -38.11 2.10
C LEU A 50 1.55 -36.93 1.24
N SER A 51 2.78 -36.45 1.46
CA SER A 51 3.43 -35.42 0.63
C SER A 51 3.63 -35.90 -0.81
N GLU A 52 4.07 -37.14 -0.99
CA GLU A 52 4.23 -37.74 -2.33
C GLU A 52 2.87 -37.96 -3.02
N ALA A 53 1.82 -38.28 -2.24
CA ALA A 53 0.45 -38.42 -2.75
C ALA A 53 -0.17 -37.08 -3.17
N GLU A 54 0.13 -35.98 -2.47
CA GLU A 54 -0.28 -34.62 -2.85
C GLU A 54 0.35 -34.22 -4.20
N GLN A 55 1.65 -34.48 -4.38
CA GLN A 55 2.36 -34.18 -5.62
C GLN A 55 1.85 -34.98 -6.82
N ARG A 56 1.45 -36.24 -6.64
CA ARG A 56 1.01 -37.11 -7.75
C ARG A 56 -0.49 -37.06 -8.05
N PHE A 57 -1.36 -36.77 -7.09
CA PHE A 57 -2.81 -36.95 -7.25
C PHE A 57 -3.67 -35.68 -7.04
N ARG A 58 -3.07 -34.49 -6.81
CA ARG A 58 -3.78 -33.21 -6.61
C ARG A 58 -4.89 -33.30 -5.54
N VAL A 59 -4.58 -33.91 -4.40
CA VAL A 59 -5.51 -33.96 -3.26
C VAL A 59 -5.64 -32.55 -2.68
N ALA A 60 -6.85 -32.17 -2.24
CA ALA A 60 -7.13 -30.83 -1.74
C ALA A 60 -6.24 -30.49 -0.51
N PRO A 61 -5.57 -29.32 -0.49
CA PRO A 61 -4.57 -28.97 0.53
C PRO A 61 -5.13 -28.96 1.96
N VAL A 62 -6.42 -28.68 2.13
CA VAL A 62 -7.12 -28.70 3.43
C VAL A 62 -7.10 -30.08 4.10
N ILE A 63 -7.14 -31.17 3.31
CA ILE A 63 -7.11 -32.53 3.85
C ILE A 63 -5.69 -32.88 4.33
N VAL A 64 -4.68 -32.48 3.56
CA VAL A 64 -3.27 -32.73 3.91
C VAL A 64 -2.88 -31.92 5.15
N GLU A 65 -3.25 -30.63 5.21
CA GLU A 65 -3.02 -29.79 6.38
C GLU A 65 -3.72 -30.33 7.64
N GLY A 66 -4.96 -30.82 7.53
CA GLY A 66 -5.68 -31.43 8.64
C GLY A 66 -5.01 -32.70 9.18
N PHE A 67 -4.48 -33.55 8.30
CA PHE A 67 -3.74 -34.74 8.68
C PHE A 67 -2.37 -34.41 9.31
N VAL A 68 -1.65 -33.43 8.77
CA VAL A 68 -0.38 -32.95 9.36
C VAL A 68 -0.63 -32.40 10.75
N TRP A 69 -1.69 -31.61 10.95
CA TRP A 69 -2.07 -31.09 12.26
C TRP A 69 -2.42 -32.20 13.26
N ALA A 70 -3.18 -33.20 12.83
CA ALA A 70 -3.54 -34.35 13.67
C ALA A 70 -2.32 -35.18 14.06
N ILE A 71 -1.38 -35.41 13.14
CA ILE A 71 -0.13 -36.13 13.38
C ILE A 71 0.80 -35.31 14.30
N SER A 72 0.88 -33.98 14.12
CA SER A 72 1.65 -33.11 15.02
C SER A 72 1.06 -33.07 16.44
N LEU A 73 -0.26 -33.11 16.59
CA LEU A 73 -0.91 -33.23 17.90
C LEU A 73 -0.63 -34.57 18.55
N LEU A 74 -0.70 -35.67 17.80
CA LEU A 74 -0.39 -37.01 18.29
C LEU A 74 1.08 -37.13 18.70
N LEU A 75 2.01 -36.66 17.87
CA LEU A 75 3.44 -36.59 18.19
C LEU A 75 3.68 -35.69 19.41
N GLY A 76 3.02 -34.54 19.50
CA GLY A 76 3.11 -33.65 20.66
C GLY A 76 2.62 -34.31 21.95
N TYR A 77 1.54 -35.10 21.90
CA TYR A 77 1.01 -35.84 23.06
C TYR A 77 1.93 -37.00 23.48
N SER A 78 2.45 -37.78 22.51
CA SER A 78 3.41 -38.85 22.78
C SER A 78 4.71 -38.32 23.39
N TRP A 79 5.21 -37.18 22.89
CA TRP A 79 6.40 -36.55 23.43
C TRP A 79 6.19 -35.97 24.83
N LYS A 80 4.98 -35.48 25.14
CA LYS A 80 4.64 -35.04 26.51
C LYS A 80 4.64 -36.20 27.50
N LEU A 81 4.12 -37.36 27.10
CA LEU A 81 4.16 -38.58 27.92
C LEU A 81 5.61 -39.03 28.20
N VAL A 82 6.42 -39.11 27.13
CA VAL A 82 7.84 -39.48 27.21
C VAL A 82 8.64 -38.49 28.05
N PHE A 83 8.36 -37.18 27.96
CA PHE A 83 9.02 -36.18 28.79
C PHE A 83 8.65 -36.33 30.27
N THR A 84 7.40 -36.67 30.57
CA THR A 84 6.91 -36.83 31.95
C THR A 84 7.48 -38.10 32.58
N GLU A 85 7.55 -39.20 31.84
CA GLU A 85 8.20 -40.45 32.28
C GLU A 85 9.72 -40.32 32.36
N ALA A 86 10.37 -39.60 31.42
CA ALA A 86 11.80 -39.32 31.49
C ALA A 86 12.17 -38.41 32.66
N GLN A 87 11.33 -37.42 33.01
CA GLN A 87 11.52 -36.62 34.23
C GLN A 87 11.40 -37.45 35.51
N ASN A 88 10.47 -38.40 35.54
CA ASN A 88 10.32 -39.31 36.68
C ASN A 88 11.48 -40.32 36.79
N ALA A 89 12.04 -40.78 35.67
CA ALA A 89 13.19 -41.68 35.63
C ALA A 89 14.53 -40.99 36.00
N VAL A 90 14.66 -39.68 35.77
CA VAL A 90 15.91 -38.92 36.06
C VAL A 90 16.12 -38.64 37.56
N MET A 91 15.12 -38.92 38.41
CA MET A 91 15.28 -38.84 39.87
C MET A 91 16.04 -40.03 40.47
N ASP A 92 16.32 -41.09 39.69
CA ASP A 92 17.11 -42.24 40.14
C ASP A 92 18.23 -42.60 39.13
N THR A 93 19.46 -42.26 39.50
CA THR A 93 20.78 -42.70 38.98
C THR A 93 21.41 -42.11 37.69
N ASP A 94 22.67 -41.70 37.90
CA ASP A 94 23.90 -41.52 37.08
C ASP A 94 23.89 -41.24 35.56
N ARG A 95 24.77 -40.28 35.19
CA ARG A 95 25.46 -39.88 33.91
C ARG A 95 24.84 -40.18 32.54
N TRP A 96 24.07 -41.24 32.36
CA TRP A 96 23.40 -41.64 31.12
C TRP A 96 22.13 -40.83 30.85
N GLY A 97 21.35 -40.47 31.87
CA GLY A 97 20.14 -39.65 31.71
C GLY A 97 20.43 -38.29 31.06
N LEU A 98 21.56 -37.67 31.40
CA LEU A 98 21.98 -36.38 30.82
C LEU A 98 22.35 -36.49 29.34
N ARG A 99 22.93 -37.62 28.90
CA ARG A 99 23.30 -37.88 27.50
C ARG A 99 22.11 -38.17 26.60
N ILE A 100 21.10 -38.84 27.15
CA ILE A 100 19.81 -39.06 26.46
C ILE A 100 19.08 -37.73 26.34
N LEU A 101 19.02 -36.93 27.42
CA LEU A 101 18.38 -35.61 27.39
C LEU A 101 19.06 -34.67 26.37
N THR A 102 20.40 -34.67 26.29
CA THR A 102 21.12 -33.86 25.29
C THR A 102 20.94 -34.37 23.86
N SER A 103 20.86 -35.68 23.63
CA SER A 103 20.59 -36.22 22.29
C SER A 103 19.15 -35.94 21.84
N VAL A 104 18.18 -36.03 22.75
CA VAL A 104 16.77 -35.73 22.51
C VAL A 104 16.55 -34.23 22.27
N MET A 105 17.22 -33.34 23.02
CA MET A 105 17.20 -31.90 22.77
C MET A 105 17.87 -31.52 21.45
N ASN A 106 18.98 -32.18 21.08
CA ASN A 106 19.65 -31.94 19.80
C ASN A 106 18.82 -32.42 18.60
N PHE A 107 18.03 -33.49 18.76
CA PHE A 107 17.11 -33.95 17.71
C PHE A 107 15.87 -33.05 17.57
N GLY A 108 15.32 -32.56 18.69
CA GLY A 108 14.24 -31.56 18.69
C GLY A 108 14.63 -30.22 18.06
N LEU A 109 15.90 -29.83 18.15
CA LEU A 109 16.47 -28.66 17.47
C LEU A 109 16.74 -28.87 15.98
N MET A 110 16.88 -30.12 15.51
CA MET A 110 17.07 -30.45 14.09
C MET A 110 15.76 -30.41 13.29
N VAL A 111 14.61 -30.69 13.90
CA VAL A 111 13.31 -30.72 13.19
C VAL A 111 12.93 -29.35 12.59
N PRO A 112 13.10 -28.20 13.27
CA PRO A 112 12.90 -26.89 12.65
C PRO A 112 13.89 -26.57 11.53
N VAL A 113 15.13 -27.07 11.63
CA VAL A 113 16.17 -26.87 10.61
C VAL A 113 15.91 -27.71 9.36
N TYR A 114 15.39 -28.94 9.55
CA TYR A 114 14.99 -29.84 8.46
C TYR A 114 13.74 -29.33 7.73
N PHE A 115 12.75 -28.77 8.45
CA PHE A 115 11.58 -28.12 7.85
C PHE A 115 11.94 -26.86 7.06
N ARG A 116 13.03 -26.17 7.43
CA ARG A 116 13.52 -24.99 6.71
C ARG A 116 14.27 -25.34 5.42
N TYR A 117 14.80 -26.56 5.30
CA TYR A 117 15.58 -27.00 4.13
C TYR A 117 14.77 -27.82 3.11
N ILE A 118 13.66 -28.45 3.50
CA ILE A 118 12.78 -29.21 2.60
C ILE A 118 11.66 -28.34 1.97
N LEU A 119 11.54 -27.09 2.41
CA LEU A 119 10.74 -26.06 1.71
C LEU A 119 11.59 -25.18 0.77
N PRO A 120 12.06 -25.66 -0.39
CA PRO A 120 12.34 -24.77 -1.50
C PRO A 120 11.42 -25.07 -2.69
N LYS A 121 10.35 -24.28 -2.75
CA LYS A 121 9.62 -23.75 -3.92
C LYS A 121 8.16 -23.44 -3.53
N MET A 122 7.98 -22.73 -2.41
CA MET A 122 6.77 -21.92 -2.27
C MET A 122 6.94 -20.68 -3.14
N ASP A 123 5.85 -20.32 -3.81
CA ASP A 123 5.65 -19.28 -4.82
C ASP A 123 6.64 -18.10 -4.86
N PRO A 124 6.90 -17.50 -6.06
CA PRO A 124 7.79 -16.35 -6.22
C PRO A 124 7.42 -15.24 -5.23
N PRO A 125 8.41 -14.43 -4.79
CA PRO A 125 8.21 -13.51 -3.69
C PRO A 125 7.05 -12.57 -4.02
N SER A 126 6.21 -12.33 -3.01
CA SER A 126 5.07 -11.42 -3.06
C SER A 126 5.45 -10.16 -3.84
N PRO A 127 4.63 -9.73 -4.81
CA PRO A 127 4.92 -8.57 -5.64
C PRO A 127 5.23 -7.36 -4.76
N VAL A 128 6.36 -6.73 -5.03
CA VAL A 128 6.74 -5.47 -4.39
C VAL A 128 5.88 -4.38 -4.99
N GLN A 129 5.13 -3.70 -4.14
CA GLN A 129 4.19 -2.68 -4.58
C GLN A 129 4.85 -1.32 -4.62
N ILE A 130 4.99 -0.76 -5.81
CA ILE A 130 5.59 0.54 -6.00
C ILE A 130 4.54 1.42 -6.64
N LEU A 131 3.84 2.15 -5.79
CA LEU A 131 2.84 3.10 -6.25
C LEU A 131 3.54 4.26 -6.96
N SER A 132 3.47 4.29 -8.29
CA SER A 132 3.93 5.40 -9.12
C SER A 132 2.78 5.92 -9.98
N ALA A 133 1.95 6.75 -9.36
CA ALA A 133 1.22 7.90 -9.93
C ALA A 133 -0.22 7.98 -9.38
N VAL A 134 -0.47 9.11 -8.70
CA VAL A 134 -1.63 10.04 -8.80
C VAL A 134 -1.82 10.87 -7.52
N GLY A 135 -1.37 10.38 -6.37
CA GLY A 135 -1.25 11.20 -5.16
C GLY A 135 0.06 10.85 -4.47
N TYR A 136 1.04 11.77 -4.52
CA TYR A 136 2.32 11.75 -3.81
C TYR A 136 2.99 10.36 -3.64
N PRO A 137 4.08 10.04 -4.37
CA PRO A 137 4.85 8.85 -4.03
C PRO A 137 5.24 8.90 -2.56
N LYS A 138 5.08 7.78 -1.84
CA LYS A 138 5.40 7.64 -0.41
C LYS A 138 6.86 8.02 -0.07
N TYR A 139 7.71 8.16 -1.10
CA TYR A 139 9.13 8.50 -1.02
C TYR A 139 9.41 9.71 -1.93
N ARG A 140 9.95 10.78 -1.36
CA ARG A 140 9.25 12.07 -1.45
C ARG A 140 9.81 13.13 -2.39
N LYS A 141 11.10 13.22 -2.72
CA LYS A 141 11.62 14.39 -3.49
C LYS A 141 12.94 14.05 -4.17
N VAL A 142 13.36 14.84 -5.15
CA VAL A 142 14.76 14.90 -5.59
C VAL A 142 15.19 16.34 -5.40
N MET A 143 16.31 16.56 -4.73
CA MET A 143 16.85 17.90 -4.48
C MET A 143 18.25 17.98 -5.06
N GLU A 144 18.56 19.06 -5.74
CA GLU A 144 19.87 19.32 -6.29
C GLU A 144 20.61 20.32 -5.37
N SER A 145 21.76 19.93 -4.81
CA SER A 145 22.56 20.84 -3.97
C SER A 145 23.32 21.83 -4.85
N GLY A 146 23.20 23.13 -4.57
CA GLY A 146 24.15 24.14 -5.05
C GLY A 146 25.55 23.92 -4.44
N GLU A 147 26.58 24.41 -5.13
CA GLU A 147 28.00 24.29 -4.74
C GLU A 147 28.21 24.73 -3.28
N GLY A 148 28.44 23.79 -2.35
CA GLY A 148 28.78 24.13 -0.96
C GLY A 148 28.50 23.08 0.10
N LEU A 149 27.74 22.01 -0.18
CA LEU A 149 27.35 21.06 0.88
C LEU A 149 28.33 19.90 1.13
N SER A 150 29.46 19.82 0.41
CA SER A 150 30.40 18.70 0.50
C SER A 150 31.23 18.64 1.80
N GLU A 151 31.23 19.69 2.62
CA GLU A 151 32.04 19.75 3.85
C GLU A 151 31.35 19.21 5.12
N LEU A 152 30.02 19.08 5.13
CA LEU A 152 29.29 18.64 6.34
C LEU A 152 29.20 17.12 6.53
N THR A 153 29.67 16.33 5.57
CA THR A 153 29.73 14.85 5.64
C THR A 153 31.09 14.29 6.08
N LYS A 154 32.06 15.13 6.46
CA LYS A 154 33.38 14.68 6.95
C LYS A 154 33.73 15.28 8.32
N THR A 155 33.04 14.85 9.38
CA THR A 155 33.62 14.88 10.73
C THR A 155 34.07 13.47 11.11
N GLY A 156 35.34 13.18 10.80
CA GLY A 156 35.98 11.91 11.11
C GLY A 156 37.42 11.84 10.60
N GLY A 157 38.32 12.60 11.25
CA GLY A 157 39.77 12.32 11.35
C GLY A 157 40.64 12.48 10.09
N GLY A 158 41.69 13.30 10.22
CA GLY A 158 42.91 13.18 9.40
C GLY A 158 43.27 14.40 8.57
N SER A 159 44.32 15.10 8.99
CA SER A 159 45.00 16.17 8.27
C SER A 159 45.51 15.71 6.89
N GLY A 160 45.17 16.43 5.81
CA GLY A 160 45.68 16.16 4.47
C GLY A 160 45.43 17.30 3.49
N LYS A 161 46.52 17.88 3.01
CA LYS A 161 46.72 18.98 2.05
C LYS A 161 45.64 19.20 0.97
N ILE A 162 45.35 20.49 0.75
CA ILE A 162 44.52 21.05 -0.33
C ILE A 162 45.15 20.77 -1.69
N GLY A 163 44.43 20.03 -2.54
CA GLY A 163 44.71 19.86 -3.96
C GLY A 163 43.47 20.29 -4.75
N THR A 164 43.66 21.18 -5.72
CA THR A 164 42.65 21.68 -6.65
C THR A 164 42.23 20.58 -7.63
N SER A 165 40.96 20.17 -7.67
CA SER A 165 40.28 19.67 -8.89
C SER A 165 38.82 19.22 -8.68
N SER A 166 38.06 19.42 -9.77
CA SER A 166 36.86 18.74 -10.23
C SER A 166 35.48 19.33 -9.87
N ALA A 167 34.68 19.48 -10.93
CA ALA A 167 33.34 20.06 -10.98
C ALA A 167 32.40 19.42 -9.94
N GLY A 168 31.62 20.27 -9.28
CA GLY A 168 30.78 19.89 -8.15
C GLY A 168 29.78 18.78 -8.48
N SER A 169 29.87 17.67 -7.75
CA SER A 169 28.86 16.61 -7.79
C SER A 169 27.60 17.10 -7.10
N LYS A 170 26.51 17.25 -7.88
CA LYS A 170 25.17 17.57 -7.39
C LYS A 170 24.63 16.38 -6.60
N VAL A 171 24.38 16.54 -5.29
CA VAL A 171 23.89 15.45 -4.44
C VAL A 171 22.36 15.43 -4.44
N ALA A 172 21.78 14.42 -5.09
CA ALA A 172 20.34 14.16 -5.10
C ALA A 172 19.87 13.52 -3.78
N VAL A 173 19.04 14.23 -3.00
CA VAL A 173 18.47 13.68 -1.75
C VAL A 173 16.98 13.42 -1.88
N VAL A 174 16.53 12.25 -1.38
CA VAL A 174 15.15 11.75 -1.48
C VAL A 174 14.57 11.42 -0.10
N GLY A 175 13.29 11.71 0.14
CA GLY A 175 12.52 11.19 1.29
C GLY A 175 12.27 12.18 2.43
N SER A 176 11.89 11.66 3.60
CA SER A 176 11.52 12.44 4.80
C SER A 176 12.72 13.09 5.51
N ARG A 177 13.95 12.63 5.22
CA ARG A 177 15.20 13.28 5.68
C ARG A 177 15.36 14.73 5.20
N LEU A 178 14.53 15.12 4.24
CA LEU A 178 14.45 16.46 3.66
C LEU A 178 13.66 17.46 4.49
N GLU A 179 12.89 16.98 5.46
CA GLU A 179 12.04 17.82 6.29
C GLU A 179 12.80 18.45 7.47
N THR A 180 13.89 17.85 7.94
CA THR A 180 14.54 18.28 9.18
C THR A 180 15.84 19.05 8.99
N SER A 181 16.60 18.79 7.92
CA SER A 181 18.04 19.13 7.96
C SER A 181 18.47 20.31 7.07
N ALA A 182 17.67 20.69 6.05
CA ALA A 182 18.11 21.68 5.05
C ALA A 182 16.96 22.34 4.25
N ARG A 183 15.79 22.57 4.87
CA ARG A 183 14.59 23.10 4.18
C ARG A 183 14.80 24.44 3.45
N GLY A 184 15.77 25.26 3.86
CA GLY A 184 16.07 26.56 3.23
C GLY A 184 17.30 26.56 2.29
N LEU A 185 18.02 25.44 2.18
CA LEU A 185 19.27 25.36 1.41
C LEU A 185 19.13 24.53 0.12
N LEU A 186 17.97 23.92 -0.10
CA LEU A 186 17.76 22.94 -1.17
C LEU A 186 16.55 23.34 -2.02
N ASP A 187 16.71 23.26 -3.34
CA ASP A 187 15.60 23.45 -4.27
C ASP A 187 14.79 22.15 -4.43
N ILE A 188 13.46 22.25 -4.28
CA ILE A 188 12.56 21.09 -4.29
C ILE A 188 11.99 20.88 -5.68
N GLN A 189 12.39 19.79 -6.32
CA GLN A 189 11.87 19.38 -7.62
C GLN A 189 10.84 18.26 -7.48
N TYR A 190 9.82 18.30 -8.35
CA TYR A 190 8.71 17.36 -8.37
C TYR A 190 8.70 16.64 -9.74
N PRO A 191 9.15 15.38 -9.83
CA PRO A 191 9.24 14.67 -11.10
C PRO A 191 7.88 14.24 -11.67
N ILE A 192 6.81 14.33 -10.85
CA ILE A 192 5.43 14.05 -11.26
C ILE A 192 4.60 15.33 -11.20
N SER A 193 4.05 15.70 -12.35
CA SER A 193 3.13 16.82 -12.49
C SER A 193 1.78 16.35 -13.04
N ARG A 194 0.70 16.69 -12.32
CA ARG A 194 -0.69 16.34 -12.68
C ARG A 194 -0.94 14.87 -13.04
N GLY A 195 -0.22 13.94 -12.40
CA GLY A 195 -0.33 12.50 -12.64
C GLY A 195 0.54 11.95 -13.78
N SER A 196 1.28 12.82 -14.48
CA SER A 196 2.24 12.43 -15.52
C SER A 196 3.68 12.61 -15.02
N VAL A 197 4.58 11.72 -15.41
CA VAL A 197 6.02 11.85 -15.13
C VAL A 197 6.61 12.86 -16.10
N THR A 198 7.14 13.97 -15.59
CA THR A 198 7.79 15.03 -16.38
C THR A 198 9.31 14.94 -16.35
N ASP A 199 9.87 14.40 -15.27
CA ASP A 199 11.30 14.19 -15.10
C ASP A 199 11.57 12.72 -14.74
N TRP A 200 12.09 11.98 -15.72
CA TRP A 200 12.38 10.55 -15.58
C TRP A 200 13.64 10.27 -14.78
N ASP A 201 14.63 11.17 -14.84
CA ASP A 201 15.86 11.04 -14.05
C ASP A 201 15.51 11.19 -12.56
N GLY A 202 14.73 12.21 -12.22
CA GLY A 202 14.22 12.38 -10.86
C GLY A 202 13.36 11.19 -10.41
N MET A 203 12.53 10.64 -11.29
CA MET A 203 11.73 9.46 -10.98
C MET A 203 12.59 8.22 -10.70
N GLU A 204 13.68 8.02 -11.46
CA GLU A 204 14.63 6.94 -11.23
C GLU A 204 15.30 7.06 -9.85
N HIS A 205 15.71 8.26 -9.44
CA HIS A 205 16.24 8.50 -8.10
C HIS A 205 15.23 8.16 -7.00
N ILE A 206 13.95 8.51 -7.20
CA ILE A 206 12.87 8.11 -6.27
C ILE A 206 12.77 6.59 -6.18
N TRP A 207 12.67 5.89 -7.31
CA TRP A 207 12.54 4.44 -7.32
C TRP A 207 13.76 3.73 -6.72
N ARG A 208 14.98 4.19 -7.01
CA ARG A 208 16.20 3.66 -6.37
C ARG A 208 16.11 3.78 -4.85
N HIS A 209 15.70 4.94 -4.34
CA HIS A 209 15.49 5.15 -2.90
C HIS A 209 14.36 4.27 -2.32
N VAL A 210 13.26 4.06 -3.06
CA VAL A 210 12.17 3.15 -2.64
C VAL A 210 12.70 1.73 -2.46
N PHE A 211 13.45 1.21 -3.43
CA PHE A 211 14.01 -0.14 -3.34
C PHE A 211 15.08 -0.26 -2.26
N SER A 212 16.02 0.70 -2.19
CA SER A 212 17.17 0.60 -1.30
C SER A 212 16.86 0.97 0.15
N GLU A 213 16.28 2.14 0.41
CA GLU A 213 16.05 2.66 1.76
C GLU A 213 14.65 2.30 2.26
N GLY A 214 13.63 2.39 1.40
CA GLY A 214 12.24 2.17 1.77
C GLY A 214 11.90 0.70 2.04
N LEU A 215 12.09 -0.14 1.02
CA LEU A 215 11.73 -1.56 1.03
C LEU A 215 12.91 -2.48 1.36
N LYS A 216 14.14 -1.98 1.22
CA LYS A 216 15.38 -2.74 1.44
C LYS A 216 15.42 -4.06 0.68
N CYS A 217 14.95 -4.04 -0.57
CA CYS A 217 14.87 -5.21 -1.43
C CYS A 217 15.55 -4.95 -2.78
N ARG A 218 15.93 -6.03 -3.45
CA ARG A 218 16.50 -5.98 -4.79
C ARG A 218 15.39 -5.98 -5.82
N SER A 219 15.35 -4.97 -6.67
CA SER A 219 14.33 -4.84 -7.71
C SER A 219 14.25 -6.06 -8.65
N GLN A 220 15.38 -6.76 -8.86
CA GLN A 220 15.44 -7.93 -9.76
C GLN A 220 14.72 -9.17 -9.24
N GLU A 221 14.46 -9.22 -7.94
CA GLU A 221 13.88 -10.40 -7.30
C GLU A 221 12.35 -10.31 -7.19
N HIS A 222 11.75 -9.14 -7.43
CA HIS A 222 10.34 -8.90 -7.13
C HIS A 222 9.54 -8.30 -8.30
N PRO A 223 8.39 -8.90 -8.66
CA PRO A 223 7.43 -8.27 -9.58
C PRO A 223 6.93 -6.93 -9.02
N VAL A 224 6.62 -5.98 -9.89
CA VAL A 224 6.18 -4.64 -9.49
C VAL A 224 4.77 -4.32 -9.98
N LEU A 225 3.89 -3.96 -9.05
CA LEU A 225 2.59 -3.35 -9.36
C LEU A 225 2.72 -1.83 -9.27
N ILE A 226 2.37 -1.13 -10.34
CA ILE A 226 2.33 0.33 -10.42
C ILE A 226 0.90 0.79 -10.66
N SER A 227 0.46 1.82 -9.92
CA SER A 227 -0.81 2.48 -10.19
C SER A 227 -0.62 3.72 -11.05
N GLU A 228 -1.55 4.03 -11.94
CA GLU A 228 -1.52 5.24 -12.75
C GLU A 228 -2.91 5.92 -12.83
N PRO A 229 -3.00 7.16 -13.35
CA PRO A 229 -4.29 7.78 -13.62
C PRO A 229 -4.99 7.08 -14.79
N PRO A 230 -6.34 7.09 -14.83
CA PRO A 230 -7.04 6.70 -16.04
C PRO A 230 -6.67 7.68 -17.17
N LEU A 231 -6.73 7.19 -18.40
CA LEU A 231 -6.42 7.97 -19.61
C LEU A 231 -4.96 8.50 -19.64
N ASN A 232 -4.02 7.78 -19.01
CA ASN A 232 -2.60 8.08 -19.14
C ASN A 232 -2.13 7.76 -20.58
N PRO A 233 -1.38 8.65 -21.26
CA PRO A 233 -0.89 8.38 -22.61
C PRO A 233 0.00 7.13 -22.67
N MET A 234 -0.12 6.37 -23.76
CA MET A 234 0.67 5.14 -23.96
C MET A 234 2.18 5.41 -23.91
N VAL A 235 2.64 6.54 -24.44
CA VAL A 235 4.07 6.93 -24.42
C VAL A 235 4.65 6.93 -23.00
N HIS A 236 3.87 7.36 -21.99
CA HIS A 236 4.32 7.32 -20.61
C HIS A 236 4.40 5.90 -20.06
N ARG A 237 3.47 5.03 -20.43
CA ARG A 237 3.50 3.60 -20.05
C ARG A 237 4.69 2.89 -20.66
N GLU A 238 5.01 3.19 -21.91
CA GLU A 238 6.18 2.63 -22.62
C GLU A 238 7.47 3.02 -21.91
N LYS A 239 7.66 4.31 -21.60
CA LYS A 239 8.85 4.79 -20.89
C LYS A 239 8.96 4.23 -19.47
N LEU A 240 7.83 4.06 -18.78
CA LEU A 240 7.77 3.41 -17.48
C LEU A 240 8.20 1.94 -17.56
N ALA A 241 7.70 1.20 -18.56
CA ALA A 241 8.06 -0.21 -18.78
C ALA A 241 9.54 -0.36 -19.13
N GLU A 242 10.07 0.49 -20.02
CA GLU A 242 11.49 0.55 -20.37
C GLU A 242 12.35 0.74 -19.11
N CYS A 243 12.04 1.74 -18.28
CA CYS A 243 12.77 2.00 -17.05
C CYS A 243 12.76 0.79 -16.10
N LEU A 244 11.59 0.19 -15.85
CA LEU A 244 11.47 -0.93 -14.92
C LEU A 244 12.19 -2.19 -15.41
N PHE A 245 12.07 -2.54 -16.70
CA PHE A 245 12.64 -3.76 -17.26
C PHE A 245 14.13 -3.64 -17.61
N GLU A 246 14.59 -2.48 -18.07
CA GLU A 246 15.96 -2.28 -18.56
C GLU A 246 16.88 -1.80 -17.44
N VAL A 247 16.45 -0.77 -16.71
CA VAL A 247 17.25 -0.16 -15.63
C VAL A 247 17.13 -0.99 -14.35
N PHE A 248 15.91 -1.16 -13.83
CA PHE A 248 15.68 -1.88 -12.56
C PHE A 248 15.67 -3.39 -12.72
N LYS A 249 15.58 -3.89 -13.95
CA LYS A 249 15.63 -5.33 -14.30
C LYS A 249 14.59 -6.16 -13.54
N VAL A 250 13.40 -5.60 -13.32
CA VAL A 250 12.31 -6.29 -12.62
C VAL A 250 11.84 -7.52 -13.41
N PRO A 251 11.41 -8.60 -12.75
CA PRO A 251 10.99 -9.84 -13.42
C PRO A 251 9.65 -9.71 -14.14
N ALA A 252 8.71 -8.93 -13.59
CA ALA A 252 7.41 -8.69 -14.18
C ALA A 252 6.81 -7.37 -13.67
N ILE A 253 5.92 -6.77 -14.47
CA ILE A 253 5.18 -5.55 -14.09
C ILE A 253 3.68 -5.72 -14.30
N HIS A 254 2.90 -4.94 -13.56
CA HIS A 254 1.49 -4.71 -13.86
C HIS A 254 1.15 -3.25 -13.60
N ILE A 255 0.49 -2.62 -14.58
CA ILE A 255 0.03 -1.23 -14.51
C ILE A 255 -1.47 -1.24 -14.30
N ALA A 256 -1.92 -0.69 -13.16
CA ALA A 256 -3.33 -0.68 -12.77
C ALA A 256 -3.85 0.75 -12.59
N SER A 257 -5.15 0.94 -12.84
CA SER A 257 -5.80 2.23 -12.61
C SER A 257 -5.98 2.50 -11.11
N SER A 258 -5.50 3.64 -10.62
CA SER A 258 -5.54 4.02 -9.20
C SER A 258 -6.96 4.04 -8.58
N PRO A 259 -8.02 4.54 -9.26
CA PRO A 259 -9.39 4.45 -8.74
C PRO A 259 -9.91 3.03 -8.66
N VAL A 260 -9.58 2.17 -9.63
CA VAL A 260 -10.01 0.76 -9.66
C VAL A 260 -9.45 0.01 -8.45
N LEU A 261 -8.16 0.22 -8.15
CA LEU A 261 -7.54 -0.31 -6.94
C LEU A 261 -8.24 0.21 -5.69
N SER A 262 -8.56 1.51 -5.64
CA SER A 262 -9.27 2.10 -4.50
C SER A 262 -10.66 1.51 -4.27
N LEU A 263 -11.36 1.10 -5.33
CA LEU A 263 -12.64 0.38 -5.20
C LEU A 263 -12.45 -0.98 -4.55
N TYR A 264 -11.45 -1.75 -4.99
CA TYR A 264 -11.13 -3.06 -4.43
C TYR A 264 -10.72 -2.99 -2.97
N ALA A 265 -10.01 -1.94 -2.56
CA ALA A 265 -9.71 -1.70 -1.15
C ALA A 265 -10.97 -1.57 -0.28
N SER A 266 -12.08 -1.12 -0.87
CA SER A 266 -13.37 -0.99 -0.18
C SER A 266 -14.20 -2.27 -0.17
N GLY A 267 -13.70 -3.36 -0.77
CA GLY A 267 -14.39 -4.64 -0.88
C GLY A 267 -15.57 -4.65 -1.85
N ARG A 268 -15.56 -3.76 -2.86
CA ARG A 268 -16.62 -3.64 -3.88
C ARG A 268 -16.08 -3.97 -5.27
N THR A 269 -16.93 -4.56 -6.10
CA THR A 269 -16.66 -4.81 -7.52
C THR A 269 -17.43 -3.85 -8.43
N THR A 270 -18.48 -3.21 -7.92
CA THR A 270 -19.31 -2.25 -8.65
C THR A 270 -19.44 -0.95 -7.86
N GLY A 271 -19.26 0.18 -8.55
CA GLY A 271 -19.39 1.51 -7.98
C GLY A 271 -18.69 2.57 -8.82
N VAL A 272 -18.77 3.81 -8.37
CA VAL A 272 -18.02 4.93 -8.98
C VAL A 272 -17.05 5.48 -7.95
N VAL A 273 -15.78 5.58 -8.32
CA VAL A 273 -14.74 6.11 -7.43
C VAL A 273 -14.44 7.54 -7.80
N LEU A 274 -14.58 8.46 -6.84
CA LEU A 274 -14.06 9.82 -6.93
C LEU A 274 -12.72 9.85 -6.17
N ASP A 275 -11.64 9.87 -6.93
CA ASP A 275 -10.28 9.92 -6.39
C ASP A 275 -9.67 11.30 -6.61
N ILE A 276 -9.37 12.01 -5.52
CA ILE A 276 -8.79 13.35 -5.55
C ILE A 276 -7.41 13.31 -4.90
N GLY A 277 -6.39 13.28 -5.74
CA GLY A 277 -5.00 13.25 -5.35
C GLY A 277 -4.42 14.65 -5.08
N ASP A 278 -3.11 14.77 -5.31
CA ASP A 278 -2.40 16.04 -5.26
C ASP A 278 -2.51 16.81 -6.58
N GLY A 279 -2.22 16.14 -7.70
CA GLY A 279 -2.14 16.81 -9.00
C GLY A 279 -3.35 16.59 -9.91
N VAL A 280 -4.23 15.64 -9.60
CA VAL A 280 -5.33 15.25 -10.48
C VAL A 280 -6.53 14.78 -9.66
N SER A 281 -7.71 15.10 -10.19
CA SER A 281 -9.01 14.62 -9.76
C SER A 281 -9.56 13.70 -10.84
N GLN A 282 -9.98 12.50 -10.47
CA GLN A 282 -10.38 11.48 -11.43
C GLN A 282 -11.61 10.75 -10.94
N VAL A 283 -12.49 10.41 -11.87
CA VAL A 283 -13.68 9.61 -11.62
C VAL A 283 -13.66 8.40 -12.51
N MET A 284 -13.82 7.22 -11.90
CA MET A 284 -13.87 5.95 -12.62
C MET A 284 -15.09 5.15 -12.19
N PRO A 285 -16.10 4.99 -13.07
CA PRO A 285 -17.13 3.98 -12.90
C PRO A 285 -16.55 2.59 -13.14
N VAL A 286 -16.90 1.64 -12.28
CA VAL A 286 -16.51 0.24 -12.37
C VAL A 286 -17.77 -0.60 -12.21
N TYR A 287 -17.92 -1.59 -13.08
CA TYR A 287 -19.04 -2.52 -13.06
C TYR A 287 -18.50 -3.95 -13.12
N ASP A 288 -18.88 -4.77 -12.13
CA ASP A 288 -18.45 -6.16 -11.99
C ASP A 288 -16.92 -6.39 -12.14
N GLY A 289 -16.13 -5.47 -11.57
CA GLY A 289 -14.66 -5.49 -11.64
C GLY A 289 -14.06 -4.91 -12.92
N TYR A 290 -14.88 -4.53 -13.90
CA TYR A 290 -14.43 -3.92 -15.15
C TYR A 290 -14.57 -2.40 -15.09
N ALA A 291 -13.50 -1.69 -15.44
CA ALA A 291 -13.51 -0.24 -15.55
C ALA A 291 -14.29 0.20 -16.79
N VAL A 292 -15.25 1.12 -16.62
CA VAL A 292 -16.03 1.69 -17.71
C VAL A 292 -15.24 2.85 -18.33
N GLY A 293 -14.21 2.52 -19.10
CA GLY A 293 -13.20 3.47 -19.56
C GLY A 293 -13.75 4.67 -20.35
N HIS A 294 -14.79 4.48 -21.17
CA HIS A 294 -15.41 5.57 -21.95
C HIS A 294 -16.16 6.59 -21.08
N ALA A 295 -16.53 6.20 -19.85
CA ALA A 295 -17.23 7.04 -18.89
C ALA A 295 -16.29 7.67 -17.84
N ALA A 296 -14.99 7.37 -17.91
CA ALA A 296 -14.01 7.99 -17.03
C ALA A 296 -13.91 9.50 -17.28
N THR A 297 -13.85 10.29 -16.21
CA THR A 297 -13.63 11.74 -16.28
C THR A 297 -12.40 12.13 -15.47
N ARG A 298 -11.76 13.22 -15.88
CA ARG A 298 -10.52 13.72 -15.29
C ARG A 298 -10.58 15.25 -15.23
N GLY A 299 -10.17 15.82 -14.10
CA GLY A 299 -9.94 17.23 -13.90
C GLY A 299 -8.54 17.48 -13.33
N GLU A 300 -7.99 18.65 -13.59
CA GLU A 300 -6.64 19.00 -13.14
C GLU A 300 -6.63 19.69 -11.77
N THR A 301 -7.78 20.17 -11.31
CA THR A 301 -7.96 20.85 -10.03
C THR A 301 -7.98 19.82 -8.90
N ALA A 302 -6.91 19.79 -8.10
CA ALA A 302 -6.71 18.84 -7.01
C ALA A 302 -5.98 19.48 -5.81
N GLY A 303 -5.33 18.67 -4.97
CA GLY A 303 -4.71 19.12 -3.72
C GLY A 303 -3.62 20.18 -3.87
N ARG A 304 -2.88 20.19 -4.97
CA ARG A 304 -1.81 21.15 -5.28
C ARG A 304 -2.39 22.53 -5.56
N ASN A 305 -3.48 22.60 -6.32
CA ASN A 305 -4.18 23.84 -6.59
C ASN A 305 -4.74 24.43 -5.30
N VAL A 306 -5.20 23.58 -4.37
CA VAL A 306 -5.68 24.04 -3.05
C VAL A 306 -4.53 24.67 -2.26
N THR A 307 -3.35 24.05 -2.28
CA THR A 307 -2.15 24.60 -1.64
C THR A 307 -1.73 25.94 -2.26
N GLU A 308 -1.67 26.03 -3.59
CA GLU A 308 -1.30 27.24 -4.32
C GLU A 308 -2.32 28.37 -4.11
N TRP A 309 -3.60 28.05 -4.07
CA TRP A 309 -4.65 29.02 -3.77
C TRP A 309 -4.58 29.51 -2.33
N LEU A 310 -4.30 28.63 -1.36
CA LEU A 310 -4.12 29.02 0.03
C LEU A 310 -2.90 29.96 0.18
N GLN A 311 -1.81 29.66 -0.52
CA GLN A 311 -0.61 30.50 -0.55
C GLN A 311 -0.92 31.92 -1.08
N LEU A 312 -1.69 32.02 -2.17
CA LEU A 312 -2.14 33.30 -2.72
C LEU A 312 -3.11 34.03 -1.78
N SER A 313 -4.01 33.30 -1.13
CA SER A 313 -4.99 33.88 -0.19
C SER A 313 -4.31 34.46 1.04
N LEU A 314 -3.37 33.73 1.65
CA LEU A 314 -2.57 34.23 2.76
C LEU A 314 -1.75 35.47 2.41
N LYS A 315 -1.18 35.52 1.20
CA LYS A 315 -0.44 36.70 0.75
C LYS A 315 -1.36 37.92 0.61
N ARG A 316 -2.54 37.75 0.02
CA ARG A 316 -3.48 38.85 -0.25
C ARG A 316 -4.21 39.33 1.00
N GLN A 317 -4.65 38.42 1.86
CA GLN A 317 -5.53 38.71 3.00
C GLN A 317 -4.72 38.92 4.29
N CYS A 318 -3.72 38.08 4.55
CA CYS A 318 -2.91 38.15 5.78
C CYS A 318 -1.55 38.86 5.61
N GLY A 319 -1.13 39.19 4.38
CA GLY A 319 0.16 39.81 4.09
C GLY A 319 1.38 38.89 4.27
N ILE A 320 1.17 37.58 4.41
CA ILE A 320 2.23 36.59 4.65
C ILE A 320 2.86 36.17 3.32
N ASN A 321 4.17 36.40 3.16
CA ASN A 321 4.91 36.07 1.94
C ASN A 321 5.59 34.70 2.04
N LEU A 322 4.81 33.65 1.88
CA LEU A 322 5.30 32.28 1.67
C LEU A 322 5.31 32.06 0.16
N LEU A 323 6.46 32.14 -0.53
CA LEU A 323 6.52 32.05 -2.00
C LEU A 323 7.50 31.01 -2.52
N SER A 324 8.46 30.58 -1.69
CA SER A 324 9.48 29.63 -2.11
C SER A 324 8.91 28.21 -2.27
N THR A 325 9.68 27.34 -2.94
CA THR A 325 9.34 25.91 -3.09
C THR A 325 9.32 25.19 -1.74
N ALA A 326 10.14 25.62 -0.79
CA ALA A 326 10.14 25.17 0.60
C ALA A 326 8.90 25.65 1.36
N ASP A 327 8.51 26.91 1.20
CA ASP A 327 7.32 27.49 1.85
C ASP A 327 6.04 26.78 1.42
N ARG A 328 5.96 26.34 0.17
CA ARG A 328 4.81 25.57 -0.34
C ARG A 328 4.55 24.29 0.47
N GLU A 329 5.61 23.68 1.02
CA GLU A 329 5.48 22.49 1.87
C GLU A 329 4.90 22.82 3.26
N ILE A 330 5.20 24.03 3.77
CA ILE A 330 4.60 24.56 5.00
C ILE A 330 3.11 24.81 4.76
N VAL A 331 2.77 25.50 3.67
CA VAL A 331 1.37 25.75 3.28
C VAL A 331 0.60 24.44 3.06
N ARG A 332 1.24 23.40 2.53
CA ARG A 332 0.63 22.06 2.38
C ARG A 332 0.30 21.43 3.74
N THR A 333 1.22 21.49 4.70
CA THR A 333 1.00 20.96 6.05
C THR A 333 -0.10 21.74 6.75
N MET A 334 -0.05 23.07 6.68
CA MET A 334 -1.09 23.96 7.19
C MET A 334 -2.46 23.70 6.55
N LYS A 335 -2.53 23.40 5.25
CA LYS A 335 -3.76 22.96 4.57
C LYS A 335 -4.31 21.67 5.18
N GLU A 336 -3.46 20.69 5.44
CA GLU A 336 -3.89 19.41 6.02
C GLU A 336 -4.38 19.56 7.46
N ASP A 337 -3.76 20.45 8.25
CA ASP A 337 -4.09 20.67 9.66
C ASP A 337 -5.32 21.58 9.84
N CYS A 338 -5.44 22.63 9.02
CA CYS A 338 -6.39 23.73 9.26
C CYS A 338 -7.59 23.73 8.31
N CYS A 339 -7.48 23.27 7.06
CA CYS A 339 -8.54 23.48 6.07
C CYS A 339 -9.73 22.52 6.26
N ALA A 340 -10.93 23.01 5.97
CA ALA A 340 -12.16 22.23 5.99
C ALA A 340 -13.15 22.74 4.94
N VAL A 341 -14.04 21.88 4.47
CA VAL A 341 -15.10 22.27 3.54
C VAL A 341 -16.30 22.79 4.34
N SER A 342 -16.71 24.01 4.07
CA SER A 342 -17.87 24.60 4.75
C SER A 342 -19.19 24.13 4.13
N LEU A 343 -20.12 23.72 4.99
CA LEU A 343 -21.51 23.40 4.64
C LEU A 343 -22.44 24.60 4.78
N HIS A 344 -21.96 25.69 5.38
CA HIS A 344 -22.83 26.78 5.79
C HIS A 344 -23.23 27.66 4.59
N PRO A 345 -24.54 27.83 4.30
CA PRO A 345 -25.01 28.62 3.18
C PRO A 345 -24.53 30.07 3.22
N ALA A 346 -24.39 30.68 4.41
CA ALA A 346 -23.87 32.04 4.54
C ALA A 346 -22.39 32.16 4.16
N VAL A 347 -21.55 31.17 4.51
CA VAL A 347 -20.15 31.13 4.08
C VAL A 347 -20.10 30.93 2.56
N GLN A 348 -20.90 30.01 2.03
CA GLN A 348 -21.02 29.79 0.57
C GLN A 348 -21.58 31.01 -0.20
N GLY A 349 -22.47 31.78 0.43
CA GLY A 349 -23.09 32.99 -0.13
C GLY A 349 -22.14 34.18 -0.18
N VAL A 350 -21.33 34.39 0.87
CA VAL A 350 -20.24 35.38 0.90
C VAL A 350 -19.26 35.15 -0.27
N TRP A 351 -18.99 33.88 -0.63
CA TRP A 351 -18.12 33.54 -1.76
C TRP A 351 -18.75 33.78 -3.14
N ARG A 352 -20.08 33.67 -3.28
CA ARG A 352 -20.82 33.84 -4.55
C ARG A 352 -21.23 35.29 -4.83
N GLY A 353 -20.56 36.27 -4.21
CA GLY A 353 -20.88 37.69 -4.39
C GLY A 353 -22.09 38.16 -3.57
N GLY A 354 -22.52 37.37 -2.57
CA GLY A 354 -23.42 37.87 -1.54
C GLY A 354 -22.70 38.95 -0.73
N THR A 355 -23.30 40.13 -0.62
CA THR A 355 -22.80 41.23 0.22
C THR A 355 -22.51 40.72 1.64
N GLU A 356 -21.37 41.12 2.22
CA GLU A 356 -20.96 40.85 3.62
C GLU A 356 -22.12 41.04 4.63
N TRP A 357 -23.06 41.92 4.30
CA TRP A 357 -24.31 42.20 4.99
C TRP A 357 -25.19 40.98 5.34
N GLU A 358 -25.18 39.90 4.56
CA GLU A 358 -25.97 38.69 4.89
C GLU A 358 -25.27 37.78 5.92
N PHE A 359 -23.95 37.86 6.03
CA PHE A 359 -23.18 37.14 7.04
C PHE A 359 -23.44 37.69 8.45
N ASP A 360 -23.77 38.98 8.55
CA ASP A 360 -23.90 39.70 9.81
C ASP A 360 -25.24 39.48 10.53
N LYS A 361 -26.22 38.85 9.86
CA LYS A 361 -27.60 38.66 10.35
C LYS A 361 -27.96 37.25 10.84
N ASP A 362 -27.08 36.25 10.69
CA ASP A 362 -27.40 34.86 11.06
C ASP A 362 -27.20 34.62 12.58
N PRO A 363 -28.22 34.18 13.34
CA PRO A 363 -28.14 33.91 14.78
C PRO A 363 -27.22 32.73 15.16
N ARG A 364 -26.66 31.98 14.19
CA ARG A 364 -25.65 30.92 14.42
C ARG A 364 -24.21 31.44 14.58
N ARG A 365 -24.07 32.75 14.77
CA ARG A 365 -22.83 33.56 14.86
C ARG A 365 -21.76 33.04 15.82
N ALA A 366 -22.14 32.44 16.95
CA ALA A 366 -21.18 32.04 18.00
C ALA A 366 -20.19 30.96 17.53
N GLY A 367 -20.64 30.01 16.72
CA GLY A 367 -19.77 28.97 16.14
C GLY A 367 -18.92 29.47 14.97
N ALA A 368 -19.42 30.45 14.20
CA ALA A 368 -18.71 31.02 13.06
C ALA A 368 -17.57 31.96 13.48
N LYS A 369 -17.75 32.74 14.56
CA LYS A 369 -16.70 33.61 15.10
C LYS A 369 -15.52 32.81 15.66
N GLN A 370 -15.81 31.68 16.31
CA GLN A 370 -14.79 30.75 16.80
C GLN A 370 -14.08 29.98 15.66
N ALA A 371 -14.72 29.86 14.49
CA ALA A 371 -14.11 29.30 13.29
C ALA A 371 -13.16 30.26 12.56
N LEU A 372 -13.26 31.57 12.83
CA LEU A 372 -12.48 32.65 12.22
C LEU A 372 -11.18 32.98 12.99
N ASP A 373 -11.09 32.62 14.27
CA ASP A 373 -9.91 32.85 15.11
C ASP A 373 -9.11 31.54 15.25
N HIS A 374 -8.53 31.04 14.16
CA HIS A 374 -7.68 29.86 14.19
C HIS A 374 -6.22 30.24 13.98
N THR A 375 -5.41 30.07 15.02
CA THR A 375 -3.97 30.31 14.95
C THR A 375 -3.20 29.09 14.48
N TYR A 376 -2.15 29.29 13.69
CA TYR A 376 -1.19 28.27 13.27
C TYR A 376 0.23 28.72 13.60
N GLU A 377 1.05 27.83 14.14
CA GLU A 377 2.46 28.09 14.42
C GLU A 377 3.32 27.66 13.24
N LEU A 378 4.06 28.60 12.67
CA LEU A 378 5.02 28.34 11.60
C LEU A 378 6.28 27.66 12.16
N PRO A 379 7.09 26.99 11.32
CA PRO A 379 8.30 26.30 11.77
C PRO A 379 9.36 27.22 12.42
N ASP A 380 9.27 28.53 12.23
CA ASP A 380 10.12 29.53 12.87
C ASP A 380 9.60 30.00 14.25
N GLY A 381 8.48 29.43 14.71
CA GLY A 381 7.80 29.78 15.96
C GLY A 381 6.86 30.99 15.84
N SER A 382 6.73 31.60 14.66
CA SER A 382 5.78 32.70 14.46
C SER A 382 4.35 32.19 14.38
N ILE A 383 3.41 32.92 15.00
CA ILE A 383 2.00 32.54 15.04
C ILE A 383 1.23 33.38 14.02
N ILE A 384 0.53 32.71 13.12
CA ILE A 384 -0.31 33.34 12.10
C ILE A 384 -1.79 33.07 12.40
N ASN A 385 -2.67 34.04 12.10
CA ASN A 385 -4.11 33.84 12.19
C ASN A 385 -4.64 33.45 10.80
N ILE A 386 -5.37 32.33 10.74
CA ILE A 386 -6.02 31.79 9.54
C ILE A 386 -7.52 31.86 9.78
N GLY A 387 -8.18 32.77 9.08
CA GLY A 387 -9.61 32.98 9.20
C GLY A 387 -10.38 32.22 8.13
N LEU A 388 -10.98 32.94 7.20
CA LEU A 388 -11.84 32.37 6.16
C LEU A 388 -11.07 31.57 5.10
N GLU A 389 -9.78 31.82 4.94
CA GLU A 389 -8.90 31.21 3.94
C GLU A 389 -8.91 29.68 4.05
N ARG A 390 -9.06 29.15 5.28
CA ARG A 390 -9.14 27.72 5.55
C ARG A 390 -10.35 27.03 4.90
N TYR A 391 -11.42 27.79 4.66
CA TYR A 391 -12.65 27.32 4.01
C TYR A 391 -12.69 27.71 2.52
N GLN A 392 -12.14 28.87 2.16
CA GLN A 392 -12.00 29.29 0.77
C GLN A 392 -11.11 28.34 -0.03
N ALA A 393 -10.02 27.86 0.57
CA ALA A 393 -9.05 27.05 -0.15
C ALA A 393 -9.60 25.74 -0.71
N PRO A 394 -10.25 24.87 0.08
CA PRO A 394 -10.86 23.66 -0.46
C PRO A 394 -12.11 23.93 -1.32
N GLU A 395 -12.68 25.14 -1.30
CA GLU A 395 -13.84 25.50 -2.14
C GLU A 395 -13.53 25.40 -3.63
N ILE A 396 -12.27 25.61 -4.04
CA ILE A 396 -11.87 25.51 -5.45
C ILE A 396 -12.12 24.11 -6.03
N LEU A 397 -12.18 23.07 -5.21
CA LEU A 397 -12.53 21.71 -5.67
C LEU A 397 -13.97 21.66 -6.17
N PHE A 398 -14.87 22.45 -5.59
CA PHE A 398 -16.27 22.54 -6.02
C PHE A 398 -16.47 23.68 -7.01
N ASN A 399 -15.71 24.78 -6.92
CA ASN A 399 -15.78 25.90 -7.84
C ASN A 399 -14.39 26.33 -8.34
N PRO A 400 -13.81 25.64 -9.34
CA PRO A 400 -12.46 25.92 -9.83
C PRO A 400 -12.28 27.32 -10.43
N THR A 401 -13.37 27.97 -10.85
CA THR A 401 -13.34 29.33 -11.39
C THR A 401 -12.77 30.35 -10.39
N MET A 402 -12.90 30.11 -9.08
CA MET A 402 -12.30 30.94 -8.03
C MET A 402 -10.77 30.96 -8.10
N GLY A 403 -10.17 29.81 -8.45
CA GLY A 403 -8.73 29.66 -8.66
C GLY A 403 -8.27 30.00 -10.08
N ALA A 404 -9.11 30.66 -10.88
CA ALA A 404 -8.87 30.94 -12.29
C ALA A 404 -8.62 29.68 -13.15
N SER A 405 -9.13 28.52 -12.73
CA SER A 405 -9.11 27.29 -13.51
C SER A 405 -10.34 27.20 -14.40
N ALA A 406 -10.18 26.67 -15.62
CA ALA A 406 -11.27 26.36 -16.54
C ALA A 406 -11.93 24.99 -16.24
N ASP A 407 -11.43 24.27 -15.24
CA ASP A 407 -11.94 22.96 -14.85
C ASP A 407 -13.36 23.03 -14.27
N GLN A 408 -14.05 21.90 -14.34
CA GLN A 408 -15.31 21.70 -13.66
C GLN A 408 -15.10 21.26 -12.20
N GLY A 409 -16.05 21.61 -11.33
CA GLY A 409 -16.04 21.14 -9.95
C GLY A 409 -16.14 19.62 -9.86
N VAL A 410 -15.58 19.03 -8.81
CA VAL A 410 -15.50 17.57 -8.63
C VAL A 410 -16.86 16.87 -8.58
N HIS A 411 -17.91 17.58 -8.15
CA HIS A 411 -19.29 17.11 -8.17
C HIS A 411 -19.86 17.00 -9.60
N LEU A 412 -19.47 17.91 -10.50
CA LEU A 412 -19.84 17.85 -11.92
C LEU A 412 -19.06 16.76 -12.64
N LEU A 413 -17.76 16.58 -12.33
CA LEU A 413 -16.97 15.47 -12.87
C LEU A 413 -17.58 14.11 -12.51
N LEU A 414 -18.10 13.98 -11.28
CA LEU A 414 -18.78 12.78 -10.80
C LEU A 414 -20.11 12.55 -11.53
N ASP A 415 -20.94 13.58 -11.68
CA ASP A 415 -22.19 13.46 -12.44
C ASP A 415 -21.93 13.14 -13.91
N GLU A 416 -20.97 13.81 -14.56
CA GLU A 416 -20.61 13.57 -15.96
C GLU A 416 -20.19 12.10 -16.18
N ALA A 417 -19.38 11.53 -15.29
CA ALA A 417 -18.98 10.12 -15.38
C ALA A 417 -20.18 9.16 -15.24
N ILE A 418 -21.13 9.49 -14.37
CA ILE A 418 -22.36 8.71 -14.19
C ILE A 418 -23.26 8.86 -15.43
N GLN A 419 -23.38 10.06 -16.01
CA GLN A 419 -24.19 10.30 -17.20
C GLN A 419 -23.59 9.66 -18.46
N LYS A 420 -22.27 9.59 -18.59
CA LYS A 420 -21.59 8.86 -19.68
C LYS A 420 -21.74 7.35 -19.57
N SER A 421 -22.02 6.84 -18.37
CA SER A 421 -22.29 5.41 -18.16
C SER A 421 -23.68 5.02 -18.67
N ASP A 422 -23.85 3.73 -18.97
CA ASP A 422 -25.13 3.16 -19.41
C ASP A 422 -26.27 3.47 -18.44
N MET A 423 -27.46 3.73 -18.98
CA MET A 423 -28.63 4.17 -18.21
C MET A 423 -28.97 3.21 -17.06
N ASP A 424 -28.85 1.91 -17.29
CA ASP A 424 -29.16 0.86 -16.32
C ASP A 424 -28.18 0.84 -15.13
N LEU A 425 -26.95 1.32 -15.35
CA LEU A 425 -25.90 1.35 -14.32
C LEU A 425 -26.01 2.58 -13.41
N ARG A 426 -26.56 3.70 -13.90
CA ARG A 426 -26.52 5.00 -13.19
C ARG A 426 -27.08 4.93 -11.77
N ARG A 427 -28.21 4.24 -11.59
CA ARG A 427 -28.83 4.06 -10.27
C ARG A 427 -27.95 3.27 -9.31
N THR A 428 -27.27 2.24 -9.82
CA THR A 428 -26.34 1.40 -9.05
C THR A 428 -25.07 2.17 -8.71
N LEU A 429 -24.54 2.98 -9.63
CA LEU A 429 -23.37 3.83 -9.40
C LEU A 429 -23.63 4.90 -8.33
N LEU A 430 -24.79 5.57 -8.38
CA LEU A 430 -25.19 6.57 -7.37
C LEU A 430 -25.29 5.99 -5.95
N GLN A 431 -25.63 4.71 -5.83
CA GLN A 431 -25.71 4.00 -4.54
C GLN A 431 -24.35 3.45 -4.07
N ASN A 432 -23.31 3.56 -4.89
CA ASN A 432 -21.98 3.01 -4.64
C ASN A 432 -20.90 4.02 -5.00
N VAL A 433 -21.03 5.27 -4.53
CA VAL A 433 -19.97 6.28 -4.66
C VAL A 433 -18.92 6.01 -3.60
N VAL A 434 -17.65 5.87 -3.99
CA VAL A 434 -16.51 5.67 -3.08
C VAL A 434 -15.55 6.84 -3.19
N LEU A 435 -15.19 7.44 -2.05
CA LEU A 435 -14.19 8.51 -1.98
C LEU A 435 -12.79 7.94 -1.77
N ALA A 436 -11.85 8.37 -2.58
CA ALA A 436 -10.43 8.00 -2.50
C ALA A 436 -9.53 9.25 -2.64
N GLY A 437 -8.28 9.13 -2.22
CA GLY A 437 -7.29 10.18 -2.37
C GLY A 437 -7.26 11.18 -1.22
N GLY A 438 -6.09 11.79 -1.02
CA GLY A 438 -5.81 12.63 0.16
C GLY A 438 -6.65 13.89 0.24
N SER A 439 -7.07 14.47 -0.88
CA SER A 439 -7.86 15.71 -0.88
C SER A 439 -9.34 15.47 -0.55
N THR A 440 -9.80 14.21 -0.51
CA THR A 440 -11.13 13.87 0.03
C THR A 440 -11.15 13.76 1.56
N LEU A 441 -10.00 13.96 2.23
CA LEU A 441 -9.91 13.94 3.70
C LEU A 441 -10.39 15.23 4.36
N PHE A 442 -10.64 16.31 3.61
CA PHE A 442 -11.13 17.54 4.20
C PHE A 442 -12.42 17.29 5.02
N PRO A 443 -12.48 17.77 6.28
CA PRO A 443 -13.70 17.70 7.07
C PRO A 443 -14.88 18.34 6.33
N GLY A 444 -16.05 17.70 6.34
CA GLY A 444 -17.25 18.16 5.64
C GLY A 444 -17.30 17.88 4.13
N PHE A 445 -16.23 17.33 3.52
CA PHE A 445 -16.18 17.08 2.07
C PHE A 445 -17.32 16.17 1.59
N GLY A 446 -17.56 15.04 2.28
CA GLY A 446 -18.59 14.07 1.89
C GLY A 446 -20.02 14.64 1.97
N GLU A 447 -20.30 15.44 3.01
CA GLU A 447 -21.61 16.09 3.20
C GLU A 447 -21.84 17.18 2.15
N ARG A 448 -20.80 17.96 1.83
CA ARG A 448 -20.86 18.96 0.76
C ARG A 448 -21.12 18.30 -0.59
N LEU A 449 -20.37 17.24 -0.92
CA LEU A 449 -20.55 16.49 -2.16
C LEU A 449 -21.96 15.93 -2.26
N LEU A 450 -22.49 15.34 -1.18
CA LEU A 450 -23.87 14.85 -1.14
C LEU A 450 -24.88 15.97 -1.41
N GLY A 451 -24.66 17.15 -0.82
CA GLY A 451 -25.49 18.33 -1.03
C GLY A 451 -25.51 18.82 -2.49
N GLU A 452 -24.36 18.84 -3.17
CA GLU A 452 -24.29 19.22 -4.59
C GLU A 452 -24.90 18.13 -5.49
N MET A 453 -24.59 16.86 -5.25
CA MET A 453 -25.12 15.76 -6.06
C MET A 453 -26.66 15.67 -5.99
N ARG A 454 -27.26 15.99 -4.83
CA ARG A 454 -28.73 16.07 -4.68
C ARG A 454 -29.40 17.14 -5.56
N LYS A 455 -28.65 18.16 -6.01
CA LYS A 455 -29.16 19.21 -6.92
C LYS A 455 -29.12 18.75 -8.38
N LEU A 456 -28.19 17.87 -8.73
CA LEU A 456 -27.96 17.41 -10.10
C LEU A 456 -28.81 16.18 -10.45
N VAL A 457 -29.00 15.29 -9.48
CA VAL A 457 -29.64 13.99 -9.67
C VAL A 457 -31.15 14.08 -9.40
N PRO A 458 -32.00 13.29 -10.09
CA PRO A 458 -33.43 13.23 -9.81
C PRO A 458 -33.75 12.99 -8.33
N LYS A 459 -34.81 13.65 -7.82
CA LYS A 459 -35.18 13.62 -6.39
C LYS A 459 -35.43 12.22 -5.83
N ASP A 460 -35.84 11.29 -6.69
CA ASP A 460 -36.17 9.91 -6.30
C ASP A 460 -34.93 9.01 -6.23
N ALA A 461 -33.79 9.47 -6.74
CA ALA A 461 -32.55 8.70 -6.74
C ALA A 461 -31.93 8.68 -5.35
N ARG A 462 -31.50 7.49 -4.92
CA ARG A 462 -30.77 7.30 -3.67
C ARG A 462 -29.27 7.45 -3.93
N ILE A 463 -28.65 8.38 -3.22
CA ILE A 463 -27.21 8.62 -3.27
C ILE A 463 -26.58 8.07 -2.00
N LYS A 464 -25.56 7.21 -2.13
CA LYS A 464 -24.81 6.68 -1.00
C LYS A 464 -23.31 6.84 -1.27
N ILE A 465 -22.67 7.60 -0.39
CA ILE A 465 -21.25 7.92 -0.43
C ILE A 465 -20.56 7.13 0.67
N CYS A 466 -19.54 6.36 0.30
CA CYS A 466 -18.67 5.63 1.20
C CYS A 466 -17.32 6.35 1.27
N ALA A 467 -16.92 6.75 2.47
CA ALA A 467 -15.64 7.41 2.73
C ALA A 467 -14.83 6.58 3.74
N PRO A 468 -14.01 5.61 3.28
CA PRO A 468 -13.13 4.87 4.18
C PRO A 468 -12.20 5.82 4.96
N PRO A 469 -11.88 5.55 6.25
CA PRO A 469 -10.99 6.42 7.02
C PRO A 469 -9.58 6.46 6.40
N GLU A 470 -9.06 5.32 5.97
CA GLU A 470 -7.73 5.17 5.35
C GLU A 470 -7.68 5.51 3.85
N ARG A 471 -8.63 6.32 3.37
CA ARG A 471 -8.81 6.58 1.92
C ARG A 471 -7.65 7.30 1.23
N LYS A 472 -6.73 7.87 2.00
CA LYS A 472 -5.43 8.38 1.51
C LYS A 472 -4.57 7.28 0.91
N LEU A 473 -4.69 6.05 1.41
CA LEU A 473 -3.89 4.90 1.00
C LEU A 473 -4.71 3.84 0.23
N SER A 474 -5.97 4.13 -0.11
CA SER A 474 -6.88 3.15 -0.74
C SER A 474 -6.30 2.50 -1.99
N ALA A 475 -5.69 3.26 -2.90
CA ALA A 475 -5.08 2.68 -4.11
C ALA A 475 -3.94 1.70 -3.76
N TRP A 476 -3.16 2.01 -2.74
CA TRP A 476 -2.08 1.12 -2.27
C TRP A 476 -2.62 -0.13 -1.58
N VAL A 477 -3.61 0.01 -0.70
CA VAL A 477 -4.26 -1.13 -0.04
C VAL A 477 -4.93 -2.04 -1.07
N GLY A 478 -5.62 -1.46 -2.05
CA GLY A 478 -6.25 -2.20 -3.14
C GLY A 478 -5.25 -2.92 -4.02
N GLY A 479 -4.13 -2.27 -4.33
CA GLY A 479 -2.96 -2.91 -4.93
C GLY A 479 -2.54 -4.12 -4.10
N SER A 480 -2.34 -3.96 -2.79
CA SER A 480 -1.87 -5.00 -1.86
C SER A 480 -2.76 -6.23 -1.92
N VAL A 481 -4.07 -6.02 -1.79
CA VAL A 481 -5.08 -7.07 -1.86
C VAL A 481 -5.02 -7.80 -3.21
N VAL A 482 -5.11 -7.07 -4.32
CA VAL A 482 -5.16 -7.67 -5.65
C VAL A 482 -3.88 -8.44 -5.98
N SER A 483 -2.73 -7.91 -5.58
CA SER A 483 -1.42 -8.51 -5.88
C SER A 483 -1.17 -9.83 -5.16
N SER A 484 -1.85 -10.04 -4.02
CA SER A 484 -1.79 -11.27 -3.23
C SER A 484 -2.71 -12.36 -3.77
N LEU A 485 -3.58 -12.05 -4.75
CA LEU A 485 -4.46 -13.04 -5.36
C LEU A 485 -3.69 -13.94 -6.33
N SER A 486 -3.91 -15.26 -6.25
CA SER A 486 -3.28 -16.22 -7.16
C SER A 486 -3.67 -16.01 -8.63
N SER A 487 -4.91 -15.58 -8.89
CA SER A 487 -5.42 -15.25 -10.22
C SER A 487 -4.70 -14.04 -10.85
N PHE A 488 -4.16 -13.14 -10.03
CA PHE A 488 -3.53 -11.91 -10.49
C PHE A 488 -2.19 -12.15 -11.20
N LYS A 489 -1.51 -13.27 -10.92
CA LYS A 489 -0.29 -13.66 -11.65
C LYS A 489 -0.50 -13.78 -13.16
N ARG A 490 -1.74 -14.03 -13.62
CA ARG A 490 -2.08 -14.21 -15.05
C ARG A 490 -2.11 -12.89 -15.82
N VAL A 491 -2.23 -11.75 -15.13
CA VAL A 491 -2.33 -10.41 -15.75
C VAL A 491 -1.01 -9.63 -15.72
N TRP A 492 0.07 -10.24 -15.23
CA TRP A 492 1.40 -9.64 -15.27
C TRP A 492 1.96 -9.66 -16.69
N LEU A 493 2.75 -8.64 -17.01
CA LEU A 493 3.65 -8.64 -18.15
C LEU A 493 5.03 -9.07 -17.65
N THR A 494 5.54 -10.20 -18.12
CA THR A 494 6.87 -10.67 -17.73
C THR A 494 7.95 -9.99 -18.56
N ARG A 495 9.18 -9.97 -18.03
CA ARG A 495 10.33 -9.44 -18.76
C ARG A 495 10.64 -10.23 -20.04
N GLU A 496 10.36 -11.52 -20.05
CA GLU A 496 10.51 -12.38 -21.24
C GLU A 496 9.48 -12.00 -22.31
N GLU A 497 8.20 -11.88 -21.94
CA GLU A 497 7.14 -11.41 -22.84
C GLU A 497 7.45 -10.02 -23.41
N TYR A 498 8.01 -9.12 -22.59
CA TYR A 498 8.41 -7.79 -23.03
C TYR A 498 9.61 -7.81 -23.99
N LYS A 499 10.59 -8.69 -23.79
CA LYS A 499 11.74 -8.83 -24.71
C LYS A 499 11.33 -9.37 -26.07
N ASP A 500 10.41 -10.33 -26.09
CA ASP A 500 9.97 -10.99 -27.31
C ASP A 500 8.97 -10.13 -28.11
N GLY A 501 8.02 -9.50 -27.40
CA GLY A 501 6.94 -8.72 -28.02
C GLY A 501 7.12 -7.20 -28.00
N GLY A 502 8.14 -6.69 -27.29
CA GLY A 502 8.40 -5.26 -27.14
C GLY A 502 7.17 -4.49 -26.65
N LEU A 503 6.95 -3.31 -27.24
CA LEU A 503 5.81 -2.43 -26.92
C LEU A 503 4.45 -3.06 -27.25
N SER A 504 4.40 -3.98 -28.22
CA SER A 504 3.14 -4.65 -28.60
C SER A 504 2.63 -5.56 -27.48
N ALA A 505 3.53 -6.18 -26.71
CA ALA A 505 3.15 -6.96 -25.53
C ALA A 505 2.58 -6.07 -24.41
N LEU A 506 3.18 -4.89 -24.21
CA LEU A 506 2.70 -3.91 -23.25
C LEU A 506 1.29 -3.40 -23.60
N HIS A 507 1.07 -3.02 -24.87
CA HIS A 507 -0.23 -2.51 -25.32
C HIS A 507 -1.33 -3.56 -25.16
N ARG A 508 -1.04 -4.83 -25.46
CA ARG A 508 -2.02 -5.92 -25.29
C ARG A 508 -2.42 -6.15 -23.83
N ARG A 509 -1.52 -5.89 -22.89
CA ARG A 509 -1.75 -6.10 -21.45
C ARG A 509 -2.35 -4.88 -20.74
N THR A 510 -2.24 -3.69 -21.33
CA THR A 510 -2.64 -2.42 -20.71
C THR A 510 -3.74 -1.67 -21.47
N GLY A 511 -4.12 -2.16 -22.66
CA GLY A 511 -5.16 -1.62 -23.53
C GLY A 511 -6.57 -2.07 -23.17
#